data_AF-A0A350W2P5-F1
#
_entry.id   AF-A0A350W2P5-F1
#
_cell.length_a   1.000
_cell.length_b   1.000
_cell.length_c   1.000
_cell.angle_alpha   90.00
_cell.angle_beta   90.00
_cell.angle_gamma   90.00
#
_symmetry.space_group_name_H-M   'P 1'
#
loop_
_entity.id
_entity.type
_entity.pdbx_description
1 polymer ?
#
loop_
_entity_poly.entity_id
_entity_poly.type
_entity_poly.pdbx_seq_one_letter_code
_entity_poly.pdbx_strand_id
1 'polypeptide(L)'
;MGEKMLSEAKSRLSGKKNNLGKLVGELSSVNVILWHEEDKARLNDVHVVFKAKKNIDKLNQKRCDLIEKIDEAVLEALKNGRNSR
;
A
#
# COMPACT_ATOMS: atom_id res chain seq x y z
N MET A 1 23.72 -23.72 17.31
CA MET A 1 23.43 -22.26 17.37
C MET A 1 23.36 -21.63 15.99
N GLY A 2 24.25 -21.97 15.05
CA GLY A 2 24.23 -21.46 13.67
C GLY A 2 22.99 -21.85 12.83
N GLU A 3 22.49 -23.08 12.95
CA GLU A 3 21.31 -23.51 12.19
C GLU A 3 20.01 -22.83 12.63
N LYS A 4 19.89 -22.49 13.92
CA LYS A 4 18.74 -21.75 14.47
C LYS A 4 18.73 -20.29 13.97
N MET A 5 19.89 -19.65 13.92
CA MET A 5 20.04 -18.30 13.34
C MET A 5 19.77 -18.29 11.83
N LEU A 6 20.21 -19.31 11.10
CA LEU A 6 19.93 -19.45 9.66
C LEU A 6 18.45 -19.72 9.39
N SER A 7 17.80 -20.51 10.25
CA SER A 7 16.36 -20.79 10.24
C SER A 7 15.54 -19.53 10.55
N GLU A 8 15.92 -18.75 11.57
CA GLU A 8 15.28 -17.47 11.90
C GLU A 8 15.49 -16.40 10.82
N ALA A 9 16.68 -16.33 10.22
CA ALA A 9 16.94 -15.46 9.07
C ALA A 9 16.11 -15.86 7.85
N LYS A 10 16.04 -17.16 7.52
CA LYS A 10 15.18 -17.69 6.45
C LYS A 10 13.69 -17.51 6.75
N SER A 11 13.26 -17.62 8.00
CA SER A 11 11.89 -17.35 8.46
C SER A 11 11.54 -15.87 8.29
N ARG A 12 12.42 -14.96 8.72
CA ARG A 12 12.29 -13.50 8.50
C ARG A 12 12.30 -13.12 7.02
N LEU A 13 13.13 -13.80 6.20
CA LEU A 13 13.15 -13.64 4.74
C LEU A 13 11.92 -14.27 4.07
N SER A 14 11.35 -15.36 4.63
CA SER A 14 10.16 -16.03 4.08
C SER A 14 8.86 -15.35 4.46
N GLY A 15 8.79 -14.69 5.62
CA GLY A 15 7.65 -13.86 6.03
C GLY A 15 7.51 -12.57 5.22
N LYS A 16 8.54 -12.23 4.43
CA LYS A 16 8.58 -11.12 3.48
C LYS A 16 8.34 -11.57 2.02
N LYS A 17 7.87 -12.80 1.79
CA LYS A 17 7.47 -13.28 0.46
C LYS A 17 6.30 -12.46 -0.08
N ASN A 18 6.65 -11.40 -0.81
CA ASN A 18 5.92 -10.74 -1.89
C ASN A 18 4.39 -10.67 -1.70
N ASN A 19 3.99 -9.80 -0.78
CA ASN A 19 2.60 -9.38 -0.60
C ASN A 19 2.14 -8.32 -1.63
N LEU A 20 2.83 -8.22 -2.78
CA LEU A 20 2.59 -7.17 -3.79
C LEU A 20 1.14 -7.19 -4.29
N GLY A 21 0.59 -8.37 -4.57
CA GLY A 21 -0.81 -8.50 -5.01
C GLY A 21 -1.81 -7.96 -3.98
N LYS A 22 -1.56 -8.13 -2.68
CA LYS A 22 -2.41 -7.57 -1.62
C LYS A 22 -2.27 -6.05 -1.53
N LEU A 23 -1.05 -5.52 -1.64
CA LEU A 23 -0.82 -4.07 -1.64
C LEU A 23 -1.55 -3.40 -2.81
N VAL A 24 -1.44 -3.99 -4.01
CA VAL A 24 -2.15 -3.52 -5.20
C VAL A 24 -3.67 -3.64 -5.00
N GLY A 25 -4.17 -4.75 -4.49
CA GLY A 25 -5.60 -4.93 -4.22
C GLY A 25 -6.15 -3.92 -3.19
N GLU A 26 -5.38 -3.62 -2.14
CA GLU A 26 -5.75 -2.60 -1.16
C GLU A 26 -5.71 -1.19 -1.77
N LEU A 27 -4.69 -0.88 -2.57
CA LEU A 27 -4.60 0.38 -3.31
C LEU A 27 -5.82 0.57 -4.24
N SER A 28 -6.17 -0.46 -5.01
CA SER A 28 -7.35 -0.44 -5.87
C SER A 28 -8.63 -0.20 -5.08
N SER A 29 -8.79 -0.85 -3.92
CA SER A 29 -9.95 -0.66 -3.06
C SER A 29 -10.04 0.76 -2.49
N VAL A 30 -8.90 1.32 -2.05
CA VAL A 30 -8.82 2.71 -1.58
C VAL A 30 -9.17 3.70 -2.69
N ASN A 31 -8.70 3.47 -3.92
CA ASN A 31 -9.03 4.32 -5.07
C ASN A 31 -10.53 4.33 -5.38
N VAL A 32 -11.20 3.18 -5.30
CA VAL A 32 -12.67 3.12 -5.51
C VAL A 32 -13.41 3.96 -4.45
N ILE A 33 -13.02 3.84 -3.19
CA ILE A 33 -13.65 4.61 -2.10
C ILE A 33 -13.36 6.11 -2.27
N LEU A 34 -12.13 6.47 -2.67
CA LEU A 34 -11.73 7.84 -2.93
C LEU A 34 -12.60 8.47 -4.02
N TRP A 35 -12.82 7.79 -5.15
CA TRP A 35 -13.71 8.29 -6.21
C TRP A 35 -15.13 8.56 -5.71
N HIS A 36 -15.68 7.70 -4.86
CA HIS A 36 -17.00 7.95 -4.28
C HIS A 36 -17.04 9.17 -3.34
N GLU A 37 -15.96 9.45 -2.60
CA GLU A 37 -15.89 10.67 -1.80
C GLU A 37 -15.69 11.91 -2.69
N GLU A 38 -14.93 11.82 -3.79
CA GLU A 38 -14.81 12.88 -4.78
C GLU A 38 -16.15 13.22 -5.44
N ASP A 39 -16.98 12.22 -5.74
CA ASP A 39 -18.34 12.45 -6.24
C ASP A 39 -19.20 13.22 -5.23
N LYS A 40 -19.13 12.86 -3.94
CA LYS A 40 -19.82 13.60 -2.88
C LYS A 40 -19.33 15.04 -2.77
N ALA A 41 -18.05 15.29 -3.02
CA ALA A 41 -17.46 16.62 -3.00
C ALA A 41 -17.90 17.52 -4.17
N ARG A 42 -18.56 16.97 -5.20
CA ARG A 42 -19.16 17.71 -6.32
C ARG A 42 -20.62 18.12 -6.09
N LEU A 43 -21.22 17.72 -4.97
CA LEU A 43 -22.59 18.10 -4.61
C LEU A 43 -22.67 19.56 -4.14
N ASN A 44 -23.86 20.16 -4.19
CA ASN A 44 -24.08 21.55 -3.75
C ASN A 44 -24.35 21.69 -2.24
N ASP A 45 -24.35 20.59 -1.48
CA ASP A 45 -24.54 20.61 -0.03
C ASP A 45 -23.20 20.83 0.69
N VAL A 46 -23.08 21.99 1.35
CA VAL A 46 -21.83 22.41 2.01
C VAL A 46 -21.38 21.45 3.14
N HIS A 47 -22.32 20.84 3.86
CA HIS A 47 -21.99 19.91 4.94
C HIS A 47 -21.51 18.57 4.39
N VAL A 48 -22.10 18.12 3.28
CA VAL A 48 -21.64 16.93 2.57
C VAL A 48 -20.26 17.15 1.98
N VAL A 49 -20.04 18.27 1.28
CA VAL A 49 -18.74 18.61 0.68
C VAL A 49 -17.64 18.72 1.74
N PHE A 50 -17.93 19.35 2.88
CA PHE A 50 -16.95 19.48 3.97
C PHE A 50 -16.50 18.11 4.51
N LYS A 51 -17.45 17.20 4.75
CA LYS A 51 -17.15 15.83 5.21
C LYS A 51 -16.39 15.04 4.15
N ALA A 52 -16.82 15.15 2.89
CA ALA A 52 -16.19 14.48 1.76
C ALA A 52 -14.72 14.91 1.60
N LYS A 53 -14.42 16.22 1.62
CA LYS A 53 -13.04 16.73 1.55
C LYS A 53 -12.16 16.19 2.68
N LYS A 54 -12.65 16.17 3.92
CA LYS A 54 -11.92 15.58 5.05
C LYS A 54 -11.62 14.09 4.87
N ASN A 55 -12.53 13.34 4.24
CA ASN A 55 -12.31 11.94 3.94
C ASN A 55 -11.33 11.74 2.77
N ILE A 56 -11.46 12.56 1.73
CA ILE A 56 -10.54 12.60 0.58
C ILE A 56 -9.11 12.80 1.06
N ASP A 57 -8.85 13.75 1.96
CA ASP A 57 -7.50 14.00 2.48
C ASP A 57 -6.89 12.74 3.12
N LYS A 58 -7.67 12.04 3.95
CA LYS A 58 -7.23 10.78 4.60
C LYS A 58 -7.01 9.65 3.60
N LEU A 59 -7.92 9.51 2.64
CA LEU A 59 -7.84 8.47 1.61
C LEU A 59 -6.67 8.72 0.66
N ASN A 60 -6.40 9.98 0.31
CA ASN A 60 -5.24 10.36 -0.48
C ASN A 60 -3.94 10.07 0.27
N GLN A 61 -3.86 10.37 1.57
CA GLN A 61 -2.69 10.00 2.37
C GLN A 61 -2.49 8.48 2.36
N LYS A 62 -3.55 7.71 2.64
CA LYS A 62 -3.48 6.24 2.62
C LYS A 62 -3.06 5.71 1.25
N ARG A 63 -3.54 6.32 0.16
CA ARG A 63 -3.15 5.96 -1.21
C ARG A 63 -1.66 6.17 -1.44
N CYS A 64 -1.12 7.32 -1.04
CA CYS A 64 0.32 7.59 -1.13
C CYS A 64 1.14 6.58 -0.31
N ASP A 65 0.76 6.30 0.93
CA ASP A 65 1.45 5.32 1.79
C ASP A 65 1.46 3.91 1.17
N LEU A 66 0.40 3.53 0.44
CA LEU A 66 0.32 2.25 -0.26
C LEU A 66 1.21 2.21 -1.51
N ILE A 67 1.28 3.32 -2.25
CA ILE A 67 2.19 3.45 -3.41
C ILE A 67 3.64 3.33 -2.94
N GLU A 68 4.02 4.03 -1.87
CA GLU A 68 5.37 3.95 -1.31
C GLU A 68 5.74 2.51 -0.91
N LYS A 69 4.82 1.78 -0.27
CA LYS A 69 5.03 0.35 0.07
C LYS A 69 5.17 -0.54 -1.15
N ILE A 70 4.44 -0.24 -2.23
CA ILE A 70 4.56 -0.97 -3.50
C ILE A 70 5.94 -0.70 -4.11
N ASP A 71 6.38 0.56 -4.12
CA ASP A 71 7.69 0.96 -4.63
C ASP A 71 8.82 0.26 -3.85
N GLU A 72 8.75 0.24 -2.52
CA GLU A 72 9.69 -0.50 -1.66
C GLU A 72 9.73 -2.00 -2.02
N ALA A 73 8.57 -2.64 -2.16
CA ALA A 73 8.48 -4.05 -2.48
C ALA A 73 9.07 -4.38 -3.86
N VAL A 74 8.83 -3.54 -4.87
CA VAL A 74 9.37 -3.70 -6.22
C VAL A 74 10.89 -3.48 -6.22
N LEU A 75 11.39 -2.46 -5.52
CA LEU A 75 12.82 -2.18 -5.40
C LEU A 75 13.57 -3.32 -4.69
N GLU A 76 12.99 -3.90 -3.64
CA GLU A 76 13.55 -5.08 -2.96
C GLU A 76 13.63 -6.28 -3.90
N ALA A 77 12.57 -6.55 -4.67
CA ALA A 77 12.57 -7.64 -5.65
C ALA A 77 13.64 -7.45 -6.74
N LEU A 78 13.82 -6.22 -7.24
CA LEU A 78 14.84 -5.91 -8.24
C LEU A 78 16.27 -6.07 -7.70
N LYS A 79 16.54 -5.64 -6.45
CA LYS A 79 17.85 -5.82 -5.80
C LYS A 79 18.19 -7.30 -5.64
N ASN A 80 17.23 -8.10 -5.18
CA ASN A 80 17.42 -9.54 -4.99
C ASN A 80 17.66 -10.28 -6.32
N GLY A 81 16.95 -9.89 -7.39
CA GLY A 81 17.15 -10.44 -8.73
C GLY A 81 18.50 -10.08 -9.38
N ARG A 82 19.07 -8.90 -9.05
CA ARG A 82 20.42 -8.51 -9.52
C ARG A 82 21.54 -9.20 -8.76
N ASN A 83 21.40 -9.41 -7.45
CA ASN A 83 22.41 -10.08 -6.62
C ASN A 83 22.48 -11.61 -6.84
N SER A 84 21.56 -12.17 -7.63
CA SER A 84 21.51 -13.60 -7.97
C SER A 84 22.11 -13.92 -9.35
N ARG A 85 22.69 -12.93 -10.04
CA ARG A 85 23.44 -13.07 -11.29
C ARG A 85 24.91 -12.79 -11.03
#